data_AF-A0A2M9Y7U9-F1
#
_entry.id   AF-A0A2M9Y7U9-F1
#
_cell.length_a   1.000
_cell.length_b   1.000
_cell.length_c   1.000
_cell.angle_alpha   90.00
_cell.angle_beta   90.00
_cell.angle_gamma   90.00
#
_symmetry.space_group_name_H-M   'P 1'
#
loop_
_entity.id
_entity.type
_entity.pdbx_description
1 polymer ?
#
loop_
_entity_poly.entity_id
_entity_poly.type
_entity_poly.pdbx_seq_one_letter_code
_entity_poly.pdbx_strand_id
1 'polypeptide(L)'
;MISLRIPPDLERKLDSFAKSKGKSRSEIVKESILEYIKNHSSSKTPFELGEDLFGKYSANNQKLAQNRKSILNKTLKGKNEKRRTR
;
A
#
# COMPACT_ATOMS: atom_id res chain seq x y z
N MET A 1 -7.02 -3.83 -28.81
CA MET A 1 -7.19 -2.38 -29.06
C MET A 1 -8.34 -1.92 -28.20
N ILE A 2 -8.09 -1.00 -27.25
CA ILE A 2 -9.15 -0.46 -26.39
C ILE A 2 -9.71 0.78 -27.09
N SER A 3 -11.03 0.86 -27.24
CA SER A 3 -11.72 2.06 -27.70
C SER A 3 -12.26 2.80 -26.48
N LEU A 4 -11.75 4.00 -26.23
CA LEU A 4 -12.17 4.84 -25.09
C LEU A 4 -12.89 6.07 -25.65
N ARG A 5 -14.13 6.30 -25.20
CA ARG A 5 -14.86 7.52 -25.54
C ARG A 5 -14.40 8.63 -24.61
N ILE A 6 -13.78 9.65 -25.18
CA ILE A 6 -13.27 10.82 -24.47
C ILE A 6 -14.14 12.03 -24.87
N PRO A 7 -14.53 12.91 -23.95
CA PRO A 7 -15.26 14.12 -24.31
C PRO A 7 -14.39 15.05 -25.17
N PRO A 8 -15.01 15.83 -26.08
CA PRO A 8 -14.29 16.61 -27.10
C PRO A 8 -13.33 17.64 -26.50
N ASP A 9 -13.63 18.17 -25.31
CA ASP A 9 -12.77 19.13 -24.62
C ASP A 9 -11.46 18.50 -24.13
N LEU A 10 -11.52 17.24 -23.67
CA LEU A 10 -10.33 16.49 -23.25
C LEU A 10 -9.48 16.10 -24.46
N GLU A 11 -10.10 15.77 -25.58
CA GLU A 11 -9.39 15.45 -26.81
C GLU A 11 -8.59 16.66 -27.32
N ARG A 12 -9.18 17.86 -27.30
CA ARG A 12 -8.48 19.11 -27.64
C ARG A 12 -7.28 19.38 -26.71
N LYS A 13 -7.47 19.18 -25.40
CA LYS A 13 -6.39 19.33 -24.42
C LYS A 13 -5.27 18.31 -24.68
N LEU A 14 -5.63 17.05 -24.91
CA LEU A 14 -4.66 16.00 -25.22
C LEU A 14 -3.87 16.32 -26.50
N ASP A 15 -4.51 16.84 -27.54
CA ASP A 15 -3.85 17.25 -28.77
C ASP A 15 -2.88 18.42 -28.57
N SER A 16 -3.28 19.44 -27.80
CA SER A 16 -2.39 20.55 -27.46
C SER A 16 -1.16 20.08 -26.67
N PHE A 17 -1.36 19.13 -25.74
CA PHE A 17 -0.32 18.58 -24.89
C PHE A 17 0.61 17.62 -25.65
N ALA A 18 0.05 16.86 -26.59
CA ALA A 18 0.81 16.02 -27.52
C ALA A 18 1.74 16.86 -28.40
N LYS A 19 1.22 17.96 -28.95
CA LYS A 19 2.00 18.90 -29.75
C LYS A 19 3.11 19.57 -28.95
N SER A 20 2.82 20.02 -27.72
CA SER A 20 3.83 20.68 -26.89
C SER A 20 4.96 19.75 -26.43
N LYS A 21 4.65 18.48 -26.16
CA LYS A 21 5.64 17.47 -25.78
C LYS A 21 6.29 16.73 -26.94
N GLY A 22 5.84 16.93 -28.18
CA GLY A 22 6.32 16.21 -29.36
C GLY A 22 6.04 14.70 -29.33
N LYS A 23 5.03 14.26 -28.57
CA LYS A 23 4.67 12.85 -28.40
C LYS A 23 3.35 12.52 -29.09
N SER A 24 3.13 11.24 -29.38
CA SER A 24 1.84 10.80 -29.91
C SER A 24 0.76 10.80 -28.82
N ARG A 25 -0.51 11.00 -29.21
CA ARG A 25 -1.66 10.93 -28.28
C ARG A 25 -1.68 9.60 -27.50
N SER A 26 -1.44 8.50 -28.20
CA SER A 26 -1.43 7.15 -27.63
C SER A 26 -0.33 6.96 -26.59
N GLU A 27 0.83 7.59 -26.80
CA GLU A 27 1.96 7.51 -25.87
C GLU A 27 1.70 8.29 -24.59
N ILE A 28 1.09 9.47 -24.69
CA ILE A 28 0.66 10.23 -23.51
C ILE A 28 -0.39 9.45 -22.72
N VAL A 29 -1.37 8.85 -23.40
CA VAL A 29 -2.40 8.03 -22.73
C VAL A 29 -1.78 6.84 -22.00
N LYS A 30 -0.78 6.17 -22.60
CA LYS A 30 -0.04 5.08 -21.93
C LYS A 30 0.69 5.56 -20.68
N GLU A 31 1.41 6.68 -20.77
CA GLU A 31 2.12 7.27 -19.64
C GLU A 31 1.15 7.66 -18.52
N SER A 32 0.02 8.29 -18.85
CA SER A 32 -1.00 8.64 -17.88
C SER A 32 -1.62 7.43 -17.19
N ILE A 33 -1.87 6.33 -17.90
CA ILE A 33 -2.38 5.09 -17.29
C ILE A 33 -1.33 4.48 -16.36
N LEU A 34 -0.06 4.43 -16.76
CA LEU A 34 1.02 3.94 -15.91
C LEU A 34 1.18 4.78 -14.65
N GLU A 35 1.10 6.10 -14.77
CA GLU A 35 1.16 7.03 -13.64
C GLU A 35 -0.06 6.88 -12.72
N TYR A 36 -1.26 6.76 -13.30
CA TYR A 36 -2.49 6.54 -12.55
C TYR A 36 -2.44 5.23 -11.76
N ILE A 37 -1.99 4.14 -12.41
CA ILE A 37 -1.79 2.86 -11.74
C ILE A 37 -0.74 3.03 -10.65
N LYS A 38 0.44 3.60 -10.91
CA LYS A 38 1.49 3.76 -9.88
C LYS A 38 1.00 4.53 -8.66
N ASN A 39 0.23 5.59 -8.88
CA ASN A 39 -0.32 6.42 -7.81
C ASN A 39 -1.37 5.65 -6.99
N HIS A 40 -2.24 4.86 -7.64
CA HIS A 40 -3.33 4.12 -6.98
C HIS A 40 -2.97 2.68 -6.55
N SER A 41 -1.92 2.10 -7.12
CA SER A 41 -1.38 0.78 -6.78
C SER A 41 -0.54 0.82 -5.53
N SER A 42 -0.12 2.02 -5.10
CA SER A 42 0.40 2.26 -3.76
C SER A 42 -0.73 2.23 -2.73
N SER A 43 -1.51 1.14 -2.71
CA SER A 43 -2.28 0.74 -1.54
C SER A 43 -1.29 0.23 -0.48
N LYS A 44 -0.35 1.10 -0.08
CA LYS A 44 0.46 0.83 1.09
C LYS A 44 -0.53 0.63 2.21
N THR A 45 -0.44 -0.52 2.87
CA THR A 45 -1.35 -0.79 3.98
C THR A 45 -1.18 0.32 5.02
N PRO A 46 -2.21 0.70 5.79
CA PRO A 46 -2.06 1.70 6.85
C PRO A 46 -0.88 1.41 7.80
N PHE A 47 -0.52 0.13 7.93
CA PHE A 47 0.67 -0.35 8.63
C PHE A 47 1.99 0.09 7.95
N GLU A 48 2.14 -0.12 6.64
CA GLU A 48 3.32 0.34 5.87
C GLU A 48 3.43 1.86 5.82
N LEU A 49 2.31 2.59 5.80
CA LEU A 49 2.31 4.06 5.84
C LEU A 49 2.75 4.60 7.19
N GLY A 50 2.45 3.88 8.28
CA GLY A 50 2.80 4.27 9.63
C GLY A 50 4.03 3.54 10.19
N GLU A 51 4.84 2.87 9.38
CA GLU A 51 6.00 2.08 9.86
C GLU A 51 6.99 2.93 10.69
N ASP A 52 7.12 4.22 10.40
CA ASP A 52 7.94 5.14 11.21
C ASP A 52 7.28 5.55 12.55
N LEU A 53 5.97 5.36 12.68
CA LEU A 53 5.18 5.64 13.88
C LEU A 53 4.93 4.36 14.72
N PHE A 54 4.81 3.21 14.05
CA PHE A 54 4.55 1.90 14.65
C PHE A 54 5.85 1.14 14.89
N GLY A 55 6.10 0.65 16.10
CA GLY A 55 7.25 -0.24 16.38
C GLY A 55 8.53 0.44 16.89
N LYS A 56 8.59 1.78 17.00
CA LYS A 56 9.76 2.50 17.58
C LYS A 56 10.10 2.10 19.02
N TYR A 57 9.13 1.65 19.82
CA TYR A 57 9.32 1.47 21.27
C TYR A 57 8.85 0.13 21.84
N SER A 58 8.40 -0.82 21.03
CA SER A 58 7.79 -2.04 21.56
C SER A 58 8.42 -3.30 20.99
N ALA A 59 9.46 -3.74 21.71
CA ALA A 59 10.06 -5.07 21.72
C ALA A 59 10.86 -5.49 20.48
N ASN A 60 12.07 -6.01 20.72
CA ASN A 60 13.02 -6.59 19.75
C ASN A 60 12.49 -7.76 18.89
N ASN A 61 11.18 -8.06 18.94
CA ASN A 61 10.60 -9.24 18.33
C ASN A 61 9.35 -8.86 17.53
N GLN A 62 9.55 -8.55 16.24
CA GLN A 62 8.50 -8.17 15.28
C GLN A 62 7.35 -9.18 15.16
N LYS A 63 7.58 -10.43 15.58
CA LYS A 63 6.58 -11.52 15.54
C LYS A 63 5.62 -11.53 16.72
N LEU A 64 5.74 -10.61 17.70
CA LEU A 64 4.85 -10.52 18.86
C LEU A 64 3.39 -10.26 18.47
N ALA A 65 3.16 -9.38 17.50
CA ALA A 65 1.82 -9.08 17.01
C ALA A 65 1.22 -10.27 16.24
N GLN A 66 2.02 -10.89 15.37
CA GLN A 66 1.60 -12.02 14.54
C GLN A 66 1.28 -13.27 15.40
N ASN A 67 2.10 -13.57 16.40
CA ASN A 67 1.97 -14.78 17.23
C ASN A 67 1.35 -14.51 18.61
N ARG A 68 0.61 -13.40 18.77
CA ARG A 68 0.07 -12.90 20.05
C ARG A 68 -0.62 -13.99 20.89
N LYS A 69 -1.52 -14.78 20.27
CA LYS A 69 -2.30 -15.80 20.98
C LYS A 69 -1.44 -16.94 21.53
N SER A 70 -0.44 -17.39 20.76
CA SER A 70 0.46 -18.48 21.18
C SER A 70 1.31 -18.06 22.38
N ILE A 71 1.85 -16.83 22.33
CA ILE A 71 2.68 -16.26 23.41
C ILE A 71 1.85 -16.05 24.68
N LEU A 72 0.63 -15.53 24.57
CA LEU A 72 -0.28 -15.36 25.71
C LEU A 72 -0.62 -16.71 26.36
N ASN A 73 -0.94 -17.73 25.57
CA ASN A 73 -1.25 -19.05 26.12
C ASN A 73 -0.06 -19.65 26.87
N LYS A 74 1.16 -19.51 26.35
CA LYS A 74 2.38 -19.99 27.01
C LYS A 74 2.65 -19.26 28.33
N THR A 75 2.52 -17.94 28.34
CA THR A 75 2.72 -17.12 29.55
C THR A 75 1.66 -17.38 30.62
N LEU A 76 0.40 -17.56 30.24
CA LEU A 76 -0.70 -17.90 31.15
C LEU A 76 -0.55 -19.31 31.74
N LYS A 77 -0.19 -20.30 30.92
CA LYS A 77 0.10 -21.66 31.41
C LYS A 77 1.23 -21.66 32.43
N GLY A 78 2.36 -21.01 32.15
CA GLY A 78 3.48 -20.93 33.09
C GLY A 78 3.13 -20.21 34.40
N LYS A 79 2.27 -19.17 34.37
CA LYS A 79 1.75 -18.54 35.60
C LYS A 79 0.87 -19.49 36.41
N ASN A 80 0.01 -20.24 35.76
CA ASN A 80 -0.89 -21.19 36.42
C ASN A 80 -0.15 -22.39 37.01
N GLU A 81 0.88 -22.90 36.33
CA GLU A 81 1.75 -23.96 36.85
C GLU A 81 2.48 -23.51 38.12
N LYS A 82 3.09 -22.32 38.12
CA LYS A 82 3.74 -21.75 39.31
C LYS A 82 2.79 -21.53 40.50
N ARG A 83 1.51 -21.24 40.24
CA ARG A 83 0.47 -21.12 41.28
C ARG A 83 0.01 -22.47 41.83
N ARG A 84 0.13 -23.55 41.06
CA ARG A 84 -0.24 -24.91 41.48
C ARG A 84 0.83 -25.57 42.33
N THR A 85 2.09 -25.20 42.13
CA THR A 85 3.25 -25.75 42.86
C THR A 85 3.59 -24.96 44.14
N ARG A 86 2.76 -24.01 44.54
CA ARG A 86 2.93 -23.16 45.72
C ARG A 86 1.76 -23.38 46.66
#